data_AF-A0A6B3FXI4-F1
#
_entry.id   AF-A0A6B3FXI4-F1
#
_cell.length_a   1.000
_cell.length_b   1.000
_cell.length_c   1.000
_cell.angle_alpha   90.00
_cell.angle_beta   90.00
_cell.angle_gamma   90.00
#
_symmetry.space_group_name_H-M   'P 1'
#
loop_
_entity.id
_entity.type
_entity.pdbx_description
1 polymer ?
#
loop_
_entity_poly.entity_id
_entity_poly.type
_entity_poly.pdbx_seq_one_letter_code
_entity_poly.pdbx_strand_id
1 'polypeptide(L)'
;SSFGISGTNAHVVLEHAEPDHSPATEGEPGGVVQPWVLSGRSAAALRAQAALLRDFVRERPDLTAAQVGLSLATTRSAFGHRGVVLAYDPADRLAALD
;
A
#
# COMPACT_ATOMS: atom_id res chain seq x y z
N SER A 1 -6.81 -22.17 -16.92
CA SER A 1 -7.99 -22.74 -17.59
C SER A 1 -9.12 -22.91 -16.59
N SER A 2 -10.36 -22.78 -17.02
CA SER A 2 -11.56 -23.12 -16.26
C SER A 2 -12.42 -24.06 -17.10
N PHE A 3 -12.93 -25.12 -16.48
CA PHE A 3 -13.76 -26.15 -17.12
C PHE A 3 -15.09 -26.24 -16.37
N GLY A 4 -16.17 -25.83 -17.02
CA GLY A 4 -17.51 -25.82 -16.43
C GLY A 4 -18.16 -27.20 -16.45
N ILE A 5 -18.98 -27.49 -15.43
CA ILE A 5 -19.75 -28.75 -15.34
C ILE A 5 -20.75 -28.92 -16.52
N SER A 6 -21.12 -27.84 -17.19
CA SER A 6 -21.93 -27.82 -18.42
C SER A 6 -21.16 -28.20 -19.69
N GLY A 7 -19.83 -28.35 -19.62
CA GLY A 7 -18.95 -28.56 -20.77
C GLY A 7 -18.40 -27.28 -21.41
N THR A 8 -18.70 -26.10 -20.87
CA THR A 8 -18.12 -24.83 -21.33
C THR A 8 -16.73 -24.61 -20.75
N ASN A 9 -15.73 -24.39 -21.61
CA ASN A 9 -14.34 -24.22 -21.21
C ASN A 9 -13.84 -22.81 -21.56
N ALA A 10 -13.02 -22.23 -20.69
CA ALA A 10 -12.35 -20.96 -20.90
C ALA A 10 -10.84 -21.07 -20.57
N HIS A 11 -9.99 -20.49 -21.41
CA HIS A 11 -8.56 -20.41 -21.18
C HIS A 11 -8.12 -18.95 -21.26
N VAL A 12 -7.26 -18.53 -20.34
CA VAL A 12 -6.63 -17.21 -20.35
C VAL A 12 -5.13 -17.44 -20.38
N VAL A 13 -4.48 -16.84 -21.37
CA VAL A 13 -3.02 -16.71 -21.43
C VAL A 13 -2.68 -15.36 -20.83
N LEU A 14 -1.85 -15.34 -19.79
CA LEU A 14 -1.36 -14.13 -19.15
C LEU A 14 0.10 -13.95 -19.52
N GLU A 15 0.45 -12.74 -19.93
CA GLU A 15 1.81 -12.30 -20.19
C GLU A 15 2.24 -11.25 -19.16
N HIS A 16 3.53 -11.20 -18.86
CA HIS A 16 4.10 -10.20 -17.96
C HIS A 16 4.28 -8.89 -18.72
N ALA A 17 3.83 -7.77 -18.15
CA ALA A 17 4.14 -6.45 -18.71
C ALA A 17 5.64 -6.18 -18.57
N GLU A 18 6.27 -5.64 -19.60
CA GLU A 18 7.67 -5.22 -19.50
C GLU A 18 7.82 -4.20 -18.35
N PRO A 19 8.86 -4.34 -17.50
CA PRO A 19 9.07 -3.41 -16.41
C PRO A 19 9.30 -2.00 -16.94
N ASP A 20 8.63 -1.03 -16.34
CA ASP A 20 8.88 0.38 -16.64
C ASP A 20 10.24 0.79 -16.07
N HIS A 21 11.19 1.09 -16.95
CA HIS A 21 12.55 1.52 -16.61
C HIS A 21 12.68 3.05 -16.53
N SER A 22 11.56 3.79 -16.48
CA SER A 22 11.59 5.23 -16.28
C SER A 22 12.39 5.55 -15.01
N PRO A 23 13.32 6.53 -15.07
CA PRO A 23 14.14 6.88 -13.92
C PRO A 23 13.22 7.29 -12.77
N ALA A 24 13.39 6.63 -11.62
CA ALA A 24 12.72 7.06 -10.41
C ALA A 24 13.11 8.52 -10.14
N THR A 25 12.14 9.37 -9.81
CA THR A 25 12.44 10.72 -9.35
C THR A 25 13.35 10.62 -8.12
N GLU A 26 14.59 11.07 -8.25
CA GLU A 26 15.59 10.97 -7.20
C GLU A 26 15.21 11.84 -6.00
N GLY A 27 15.07 11.20 -4.84
CA GLY A 27 14.99 11.86 -3.54
C GLY A 27 13.59 12.30 -3.10
N GLU A 28 13.24 11.99 -1.85
CA GLU A 28 12.23 12.78 -1.15
C GLU A 28 12.78 14.20 -0.95
N PRO A 29 11.99 15.27 -1.12
CA PRO A 29 12.38 16.58 -0.63
C PRO A 29 12.61 16.46 0.88
N GLY A 30 13.88 16.45 1.29
CA GLY A 30 14.27 16.21 2.66
C GLY A 30 13.56 17.18 3.61
N GLY A 31 13.01 16.66 4.70
CA GLY A 31 12.42 17.46 5.78
C GLY A 31 10.90 17.66 5.74
N VAL A 32 10.16 17.04 4.82
CA VAL A 32 8.69 17.06 4.81
C VAL A 32 8.11 15.74 5.31
N VAL A 33 7.29 15.77 6.36
CA VAL A 33 6.55 14.58 6.82
C VAL A 33 5.58 14.14 5.73
N GLN A 34 5.65 12.87 5.36
CA GLN A 34 4.70 12.24 4.43
C GLN A 34 3.55 11.60 5.22
N PRO A 35 2.31 12.12 5.14
CA PRO A 35 1.19 11.55 5.89
C PRO A 35 0.78 10.19 5.35
N TRP A 36 0.72 9.19 6.22
CA TRP A 36 0.14 7.89 5.89
C TRP A 36 -1.28 7.83 6.39
N VAL A 37 -2.23 8.00 5.47
CA VAL A 37 -3.66 7.98 5.75
C VAL A 37 -4.20 6.56 5.69
N LEU A 38 -4.87 6.11 6.76
CA LEU A 38 -5.52 4.80 6.83
C LEU A 38 -7.00 4.96 7.11
N SER A 39 -7.80 4.03 6.60
CA SER A 39 -9.22 3.97 6.92
C SER A 39 -9.76 2.54 7.02
N GLY A 40 -10.81 2.34 7.81
CA GLY A 40 -11.49 1.07 7.98
C GLY A 40 -13.00 1.24 8.18
N ARG A 41 -13.77 0.19 7.88
CA ARG A 41 -15.23 0.16 8.12
C ARG A 41 -15.60 0.04 9.61
N SER A 42 -14.62 -0.29 10.45
CA SER A 42 -14.71 -0.35 11.91
C SER A 42 -13.36 0.02 12.52
N ALA A 43 -13.31 0.30 13.82
CA ALA A 43 -12.05 0.52 14.54
C ALA A 43 -11.12 -0.72 14.49
N ALA A 44 -11.68 -1.93 14.54
CA ALA A 44 -10.91 -3.16 14.39
C ALA A 44 -10.33 -3.30 12.98
N ALA A 45 -11.11 -2.95 11.95
CA ALA A 45 -10.62 -2.97 10.57
C ALA A 45 -9.52 -1.94 10.34
N LEU A 46 -9.60 -0.75 10.95
CA LEU A 46 -8.54 0.26 10.88
C LEU A 46 -7.22 -0.27 11.47
N ARG A 47 -7.26 -0.89 12.65
CA ARG A 47 -6.08 -1.53 13.26
C ARG A 47 -5.52 -2.67 12.40
N ALA A 48 -6.39 -3.49 11.80
CA ALA A 48 -5.95 -4.53 10.88
C ALA A 48 -5.26 -3.95 9.63
N GLN A 49 -5.73 -2.81 9.09
CA GLN A 49 -5.05 -2.11 7.99
C GLN A 49 -3.68 -1.58 8.42
N ALA A 50 -3.55 -1.05 9.65
CA ALA A 50 -2.26 -0.59 10.16
C ALA A 50 -1.24 -1.73 10.28
N ALA A 51 -1.65 -2.88 10.84
CA ALA A 51 -0.79 -4.07 10.94
C ALA A 51 -0.36 -4.60 9.56
N LEU A 52 -1.29 -4.68 8.59
CA LEU A 52 -0.97 -5.10 7.23
C LEU A 52 -0.01 -4.12 6.54
N LEU A 53 -0.20 -2.82 6.74
CA LEU A 53 0.70 -1.80 6.18
C LEU A 53 2.11 -1.94 6.78
N ARG A 54 2.21 -2.10 8.10
CA ARG A 54 3.48 -2.31 8.81
C ARG A 54 4.25 -3.51 8.25
N ASP A 55 3.58 -4.65 8.12
CA ASP A 55 4.22 -5.87 7.60
C ASP A 55 4.67 -5.68 6.15
N PHE A 56 3.83 -5.07 5.31
CA PHE A 56 4.15 -4.74 3.92
C PHE A 56 5.38 -3.85 3.77
N VAL A 57 5.46 -2.75 4.52
CA VAL A 57 6.59 -1.81 4.39
C VAL A 57 7.88 -2.37 5.00
N ARG A 58 7.78 -3.24 6.00
CA ARG A 58 8.94 -3.94 6.57
C ARG A 58 9.58 -4.90 5.57
N GLU A 59 8.76 -5.55 4.73
CA GLU A 59 9.23 -6.46 3.68
C GLU A 59 9.78 -5.73 2.45
N ARG A 60 9.60 -4.41 2.35
CA ARG A 60 10.01 -3.58 1.20
C ARG A 60 10.71 -2.29 1.64
N PRO A 61 11.94 -2.38 2.17
CA PRO A 61 12.69 -1.22 2.64
C PRO A 61 13.10 -0.25 1.53
N ASP A 62 12.98 -0.67 0.27
CA ASP A 62 13.23 0.14 -0.93
C ASP A 62 12.11 1.16 -1.22
N LEU A 63 10.91 0.98 -0.65
CA LEU A 63 9.81 1.93 -0.81
C LEU A 63 10.03 3.21 0.00
N THR A 64 9.87 4.36 -0.64
CA THR A 64 9.93 5.66 0.04
C THR A 64 8.63 5.94 0.79
N ALA A 65 8.70 6.80 1.81
CA ALA A 65 7.52 7.22 2.57
C ALA A 65 6.50 7.93 1.69
N ALA A 66 6.97 8.71 0.72
CA ALA A 66 6.18 9.42 -0.27
C ALA A 66 5.44 8.46 -1.22
N GLN A 67 6.10 7.39 -1.71
CA GLN A 67 5.46 6.38 -2.55
C GLN A 67 4.30 5.69 -1.82
N VAL A 68 4.54 5.30 -0.56
CA VAL A 68 3.51 4.68 0.29
C VAL A 68 2.39 5.68 0.59
N GLY A 69 2.72 6.89 1.02
CA GLY A 69 1.75 7.94 1.34
C GLY A 69 0.86 8.32 0.15
N LEU A 70 1.45 8.48 -1.04
CA LEU A 70 0.75 8.74 -2.28
C LEU A 70 -0.24 7.61 -2.60
N SER A 71 0.21 6.36 -2.50
CA SER A 71 -0.61 5.18 -2.77
C SER A 71 -1.81 5.11 -1.81
N LEU A 72 -1.57 5.34 -0.51
CA LEU A 72 -2.62 5.37 0.51
C LEU A 72 -3.64 6.48 0.25
N ALA A 73 -3.19 7.67 -0.14
CA ALA A 73 -4.05 8.82 -0.37
C ALA A 73 -4.90 8.73 -1.64
N THR A 74 -4.38 8.09 -2.70
CA THR A 74 -4.98 8.18 -4.05
C THR A 74 -5.64 6.90 -4.53
N THR A 75 -5.23 5.73 -4.01
CA THR A 75 -5.70 4.43 -4.53
C THR A 75 -6.61 3.67 -3.57
N ARG A 76 -6.69 4.10 -2.30
CA ARG A 76 -7.48 3.42 -1.28
C ARG A 76 -8.82 4.12 -1.06
N SER A 77 -9.87 3.33 -0.88
CA SER A 77 -11.17 3.86 -0.48
C SER A 77 -11.08 4.52 0.91
N ALA A 78 -11.80 5.62 1.11
CA ALA A 78 -11.87 6.32 2.39
C ALA A 78 -13.13 5.91 3.17
N PHE A 79 -12.95 5.08 4.22
CA PHE A 79 -14.03 4.66 5.13
C PHE A 79 -14.20 5.60 6.34
N GLY A 80 -15.18 5.29 7.19
CA GLY A 80 -15.60 6.15 8.32
C GLY A 80 -14.63 6.19 9.50
N HIS A 81 -13.94 5.10 9.82
CA HIS A 81 -12.88 5.11 10.84
C HIS A 81 -11.56 5.45 10.17
N ARG A 82 -10.87 6.48 10.65
CA ARG A 82 -9.66 7.01 10.01
C ARG A 82 -8.55 7.23 11.02
N GLY A 83 -7.32 7.07 10.57
CA GLY A 83 -6.10 7.37 11.31
C GLY A 83 -5.05 7.94 10.37
N VAL A 84 -4.14 8.74 10.90
CA VAL A 84 -3.03 9.31 10.13
C VAL A 84 -1.75 9.10 10.92
N VAL A 85 -0.75 8.49 10.29
CA VAL A 85 0.61 8.40 10.85
C VAL A 85 1.44 9.54 10.28
N LEU A 86 2.07 10.28 11.18
CA LEU A 86 2.98 11.40 10.89
C LEU A 86 4.32 11.09 11.57
N ALA A 87 5.33 10.74 10.78
CA ALA A 87 6.66 10.44 11.28
C ALA A 87 7.71 10.75 10.21
N TYR A 88 8.82 11.34 10.63
CA TYR A 88 10.00 11.58 9.79
C TYR A 88 10.78 10.27 9.61
N ASP A 89 11.06 9.60 10.73
CA ASP A 89 11.90 8.42 10.75
C ASP A 89 11.11 7.14 10.42
N PRO A 90 11.71 6.22 9.62
CA PRO A 90 11.08 4.94 9.33
C PRO A 90 10.73 4.11 10.57
N ALA A 91 11.57 4.14 11.60
CA ALA A 91 11.34 3.40 12.84
C ALA A 91 10.11 3.91 13.60
N ASP A 92 10.01 5.23 13.78
CA ASP A 92 8.86 5.88 14.42
C ASP A 92 7.57 5.64 13.64
N ARG A 93 7.67 5.61 12.30
CA ARG A 93 6.55 5.32 11.42
C ARG A 93 6.03 3.90 11.59
N LEU A 94 6.94 2.92 11.71
CA LEU A 94 6.58 1.53 11.98
C LEU A 94 5.97 1.37 13.38
N ALA A 95 6.56 2.02 14.39
CA ALA A 95 6.04 1.98 15.76
C ALA A 95 4.63 2.61 15.87
N ALA A 96 4.35 3.67 15.11
CA ALA A 96 3.04 4.32 15.06
C ALA A 96 1.95 3.48 14.36
N LEU A 97 2.29 2.34 13.76
CA LEU A 97 1.35 1.39 13.15
C LEU A 97 0.99 0.20 14.05
N ASP A 98 1.60 0.09 15.23
CA ASP A 98 1.25 -0.89 16.26
C ASP A 98 0.07 -0.42 17.14
#